data_AF-A0A960XMG7-F1
#
_entry.id   AF-A0A960XMG7-F1
#
_cell.length_a   1.000
_cell.length_b   1.000
_cell.length_c   1.000
_cell.angle_alpha   90.00
_cell.angle_beta   90.00
_cell.angle_gamma   90.00
#
_symmetry.space_group_name_H-M   'P 1'
#
loop_
_entity.id
_entity.type
_entity.pdbx_description
1 polymer ?
#
loop_
_entity_poly.entity_id
_entity_poly.type
_entity_poly.pdbx_seq_one_letter_code
_entity_poly.pdbx_strand_id
1 'polypeptide(L)'
;VRSALAVVGEARAGAAFVISGFVLGIPVFFDTVFYLMIPLGKALRLRTGGNYTLYVLTIVVGATMAHSLVPPTPGPLLVADRLHVAIGTMMLGGILVGLLTVAVGYAFAVVANRWVDLPLRDSAEASLAELEAVARRPASELPPLWLAAMPIALPVALIAG
;
A
#
# COMPACT_ATOMS: atom_id res chain seq x y z
N VAL A 1 -8.19 0.46 0.37
CA VAL A 1 -8.08 1.89 -0.03
C VAL A 1 -9.42 2.63 -0.01
N ARG A 2 -10.48 2.22 -0.74
CA ARG A 2 -11.77 2.97 -0.72
C ARG A 2 -12.39 3.10 0.67
N SER A 3 -12.39 2.04 1.46
CA SER A 3 -12.84 2.10 2.86
C SER A 3 -11.98 3.04 3.72
N ALA A 4 -10.66 3.05 3.50
CA ALA A 4 -9.78 4.01 4.16
C ALA A 4 -10.08 5.45 3.71
N LEU A 5 -10.28 5.69 2.41
CA LEU A 5 -10.69 7.01 1.90
C LEU A 5 -12.06 7.46 2.44
N ALA A 6 -12.98 6.53 2.67
CA ALA A 6 -14.29 6.85 3.27
C ALA A 6 -14.16 7.32 4.73
N VAL A 7 -13.17 6.82 5.48
CA VAL A 7 -12.92 7.20 6.88
C VAL A 7 -12.04 8.45 6.97
N VAL A 8 -10.99 8.54 6.14
CA VAL A 8 -9.97 9.58 6.24
C VAL A 8 -10.27 10.79 5.33
N GLY A 9 -11.17 10.63 4.34
CA GLY A 9 -11.54 11.65 3.36
C GLY A 9 -10.54 11.77 2.19
N GLU A 10 -11.02 12.26 1.04
CA GLU A 10 -10.19 12.40 -0.18
C GLU A 10 -9.03 13.39 0.03
N ALA A 11 -9.17 14.38 0.92
CA ALA A 11 -8.13 15.33 1.31
C ALA A 11 -6.88 14.67 1.95
N ARG A 12 -7.03 13.46 2.51
CA ARG A 12 -5.96 12.71 3.18
C ARG A 12 -5.61 11.43 2.44
N ALA A 13 -5.86 11.40 1.12
CA ALA A 13 -5.64 10.23 0.30
C ALA A 13 -4.20 9.67 0.38
N GLY A 14 -3.19 10.54 0.43
CA GLY A 14 -1.79 10.10 0.60
C GLY A 14 -1.59 9.25 1.86
N ALA A 15 -2.24 9.61 2.98
CA ALA A 15 -2.17 8.84 4.22
C ALA A 15 -2.92 7.50 4.11
N ALA A 16 -4.08 7.50 3.44
CA ALA A 16 -4.81 6.26 3.18
C ALA A 16 -3.98 5.28 2.32
N PHE A 17 -3.25 5.79 1.33
CA PHE A 17 -2.35 4.99 0.50
C PHE A 17 -1.16 4.44 1.28
N VAL A 18 -0.47 5.26 2.09
CA VAL A 18 0.71 4.76 2.84
C VAL A 18 0.34 3.70 3.87
N ILE A 19 -0.76 3.90 4.60
CA ILE A 19 -1.25 2.94 5.60
C ILE A 19 -1.71 1.66 4.91
N SER A 20 -2.49 1.79 3.82
CA SER A 20 -2.94 0.62 3.06
C SER A 20 -1.75 -0.15 2.48
N GLY A 21 -0.75 0.54 1.90
CA GLY A 21 0.45 -0.06 1.35
C GLY A 21 1.26 -0.80 2.41
N PHE A 22 1.41 -0.22 3.59
CA PHE A 22 2.11 -0.86 4.70
C PHE A 22 1.40 -2.11 5.19
N VAL A 23 0.09 -2.04 5.44
CA VAL A 23 -0.68 -3.21 5.93
C VAL A 23 -0.74 -4.32 4.89
N LEU A 24 -0.96 -3.99 3.62
CA LEU A 24 -1.04 -4.98 2.55
C LEU A 24 0.35 -5.55 2.20
N GLY A 25 1.41 -4.75 2.32
CA GLY A 25 2.80 -5.14 1.97
C GLY A 25 3.47 -6.09 2.95
N ILE A 26 2.92 -6.28 4.15
CA ILE A 26 3.41 -7.29 5.10
C ILE A 26 3.18 -8.71 4.53
N PRO A 27 1.94 -9.12 4.23
CA PRO A 27 1.67 -10.46 3.71
C PRO A 27 1.82 -10.58 2.19
N VAL A 28 1.70 -9.49 1.46
CA VAL A 28 1.71 -9.48 -0.01
C VAL A 28 3.02 -8.84 -0.50
N PHE A 29 3.65 -9.43 -1.51
CA PHE A 29 4.87 -8.88 -2.12
C PHE A 29 4.66 -7.44 -2.59
N PHE A 30 5.74 -6.64 -2.50
CA PHE A 30 5.74 -5.23 -2.91
C PHE A 30 5.14 -5.05 -4.31
N ASP A 31 5.58 -5.85 -5.30
CA ASP A 31 5.14 -5.72 -6.69
C ASP A 31 3.63 -5.86 -6.82
N THR A 32 3.05 -6.89 -6.19
CA THR A 32 1.62 -7.14 -6.23
C THR A 32 0.83 -6.01 -5.58
N VAL A 33 1.30 -5.47 -4.45
CA VAL A 33 0.66 -4.31 -3.80
C VAL A 33 0.77 -3.07 -4.68
N PHE A 34 1.93 -2.82 -5.25
CA PHE A 34 2.17 -1.70 -6.15
C PHE A 34 1.24 -1.76 -7.37
N TYR A 35 1.20 -2.89 -8.07
CA TYR A 35 0.31 -3.10 -9.23
C TYR A 35 -1.17 -3.00 -8.86
N LEU A 36 -1.58 -3.45 -7.68
CA LEU A 36 -2.95 -3.31 -7.21
C LEU A 36 -3.34 -1.86 -6.93
N MET A 37 -2.42 -1.07 -6.35
CA MET A 37 -2.72 0.26 -5.84
C MET A 37 -2.52 1.38 -6.88
N ILE A 38 -1.62 1.21 -7.86
CA ILE A 38 -1.37 2.20 -8.91
C ILE A 38 -2.64 2.57 -9.70
N PRO A 39 -3.46 1.60 -10.17
CA PRO A 39 -4.78 1.85 -10.75
C PRO A 39 -5.66 2.76 -9.88
N LEU A 40 -5.68 2.52 -8.57
CA LEU A 40 -6.47 3.30 -7.61
C LEU A 40 -5.92 4.72 -7.43
N GLY A 41 -4.60 4.90 -7.47
CA GLY A 41 -3.95 6.20 -7.48
C GLY A 41 -4.29 7.02 -8.74
N LYS A 42 -4.21 6.38 -9.92
CA LYS A 42 -4.59 7.01 -11.20
C LYS A 42 -6.07 7.41 -11.22
N ALA A 43 -6.94 6.49 -10.82
CA ALA A 43 -8.37 6.70 -10.66
C ALA A 43 -8.69 7.91 -9.76
N LEU A 44 -8.02 8.03 -8.62
CA LEU A 44 -8.24 9.13 -7.70
C LEU A 44 -7.74 10.46 -8.28
N ARG A 45 -6.60 10.46 -8.98
CA ARG A 45 -6.09 11.64 -9.70
C ARG A 45 -7.09 12.14 -10.73
N LEU A 46 -7.70 11.24 -11.50
CA LEU A 46 -8.71 11.59 -12.51
C LEU A 46 -9.97 12.20 -11.86
N ARG A 47 -10.42 11.66 -10.73
CA ARG A 47 -11.61 12.18 -10.01
C ARG A 47 -11.37 13.52 -9.30
N THR A 48 -10.20 13.69 -8.68
CA THR A 48 -9.94 14.81 -7.78
C THR A 48 -9.11 15.92 -8.40
N GLY A 49 -8.48 15.68 -9.55
CA GLY A 49 -7.46 16.57 -10.10
C GLY A 49 -6.18 16.65 -9.24
N GLY A 50 -6.04 15.79 -8.23
CA GLY A 50 -5.09 15.97 -7.12
C GLY A 50 -3.65 15.53 -7.35
N ASN A 51 -3.00 15.08 -6.28
CA ASN A 51 -1.54 14.89 -6.19
C ASN A 51 -1.09 13.46 -6.57
N TYR A 52 -1.00 13.15 -7.86
CA TYR A 52 -0.63 11.80 -8.31
C TYR A 52 0.77 11.37 -7.83
N THR A 53 1.74 12.28 -7.87
CA THR A 53 3.09 12.05 -7.30
C THR A 53 3.02 11.60 -5.85
N LEU A 54 2.24 12.31 -5.02
CA LEU A 54 2.03 11.92 -3.62
C LEU A 54 1.47 10.51 -3.51
N TYR A 55 0.46 10.14 -4.30
CA TYR A 55 -0.16 8.82 -4.23
C TYR A 55 0.83 7.71 -4.59
N VAL A 56 1.61 7.89 -5.66
CA VAL A 56 2.62 6.91 -6.09
C VAL A 56 3.70 6.77 -5.01
N LEU A 57 4.24 7.89 -4.51
CA LEU A 57 5.28 7.86 -3.48
C LEU A 57 4.78 7.23 -2.18
N THR A 58 3.55 7.51 -1.75
CA THR A 58 3.01 6.92 -0.53
C THR A 58 2.70 5.44 -0.67
N ILE A 59 2.27 4.97 -1.84
CA ILE A 59 2.17 3.53 -2.14
C ILE A 59 3.54 2.87 -2.00
N VAL A 60 4.56 3.45 -2.65
CA VAL A 60 5.93 2.90 -2.63
C VAL A 60 6.50 2.86 -1.22
N VAL A 61 6.44 3.99 -0.50
CA VAL A 61 6.93 4.09 0.88
C VAL A 61 6.25 3.05 1.78
N GLY A 62 4.91 2.96 1.75
CA GLY A 62 4.18 2.02 2.60
C GLY A 62 4.54 0.58 2.28
N ALA A 63 4.45 0.18 1.01
CA ALA A 63 4.65 -1.19 0.59
C ALA A 63 6.11 -1.65 0.73
N THR A 64 7.09 -0.83 0.33
CA THR A 64 8.51 -1.20 0.42
C THR A 64 8.96 -1.33 1.87
N MET A 65 8.58 -0.40 2.75
CA MET A 65 9.01 -0.47 4.16
C MET A 65 8.44 -1.69 4.87
N ALA A 66 7.17 -2.03 4.62
CA ALA A 66 6.58 -3.27 5.13
C ALA A 66 7.31 -4.50 4.58
N HIS A 67 7.46 -4.58 3.25
CA HIS A 67 8.03 -5.73 2.56
C HIS A 67 9.48 -6.01 2.97
N SER A 68 10.27 -4.97 3.21
CA SER A 68 11.69 -5.10 3.55
C SER A 68 11.98 -5.30 5.04
N LEU A 69 11.07 -4.93 5.94
CA LEU A 69 11.36 -4.89 7.39
C LEU A 69 10.54 -5.89 8.20
N VAL A 70 9.36 -6.31 7.72
CA VAL A 70 8.42 -7.14 8.49
C VAL A 70 8.35 -8.54 7.89
N PRO A 71 8.70 -9.62 8.63
CA PRO A 71 8.38 -10.99 8.24
C PRO A 71 6.87 -11.14 7.99
N PRO A 72 6.42 -11.94 7.00
CA PRO A 72 6.99 -13.21 6.55
C PRO A 72 7.73 -13.18 5.21
N THR A 73 8.19 -12.02 4.74
CA THR A 73 8.88 -11.95 3.44
C THR A 73 10.24 -12.66 3.48
N PRO A 74 10.73 -13.23 2.36
CA PRO A 74 11.93 -14.08 2.37
C PRO A 74 13.20 -13.41 2.92
N GLY A 75 13.37 -12.11 2.69
CA GLY A 75 14.54 -11.35 3.18
C GLY A 75 14.59 -11.25 4.71
N PRO A 76 13.58 -10.64 5.35
CA PRO A 76 13.42 -10.64 6.81
C PRO A 76 13.45 -12.04 7.44
N LEU A 77 12.81 -13.04 6.81
CA LEU A 77 12.86 -14.42 7.30
C LEU A 77 14.28 -15.00 7.29
N LEU A 78 15.04 -14.78 6.20
CA LEU A 78 16.43 -15.22 6.11
C LEU A 78 17.28 -14.56 7.20
N VAL A 79 17.08 -13.28 7.47
CA VAL A 79 17.80 -12.57 8.55
C VAL A 79 17.41 -13.12 9.93
N ALA A 80 16.13 -13.41 10.16
CA ALA A 80 15.65 -14.03 11.40
C ALA A 80 16.35 -15.38 11.66
N ASP A 81 16.43 -16.21 10.62
CA ASP A 81 17.09 -17.52 10.66
C ASP A 81 18.60 -17.40 10.96
N ARG A 82 19.30 -16.52 10.23
CA ARG A 82 20.75 -16.31 10.39
C ARG A 82 21.15 -15.71 11.73
N LEU A 83 20.29 -14.90 12.33
CA LEU A 83 20.53 -14.29 13.64
C LEU A 83 19.91 -15.10 14.79
N HIS A 84 19.25 -16.22 14.50
CA HIS A 84 18.52 -17.05 15.46
C HIS A 84 17.52 -16.24 16.31
N VAL A 85 16.84 -15.26 15.69
CA VAL A 85 15.85 -14.41 16.36
C VAL A 85 14.46 -14.98 16.13
N ALA A 86 13.64 -15.03 17.19
CA ALA A 86 12.24 -15.44 17.07
C ALA A 86 11.47 -14.52 16.11
N ILE A 87 10.71 -15.13 15.17
CA ILE A 87 9.97 -14.40 14.13
C ILE A 87 9.04 -13.35 14.74
N GLY A 88 8.33 -13.66 15.83
CA GLY A 88 7.44 -12.71 16.50
C GLY A 88 8.16 -11.45 17.00
N THR A 89 9.34 -11.59 17.59
CA THR A 89 10.16 -10.45 18.05
C THR A 89 10.63 -9.62 16.87
N MET A 90 11.05 -10.27 15.78
CA MET A 90 11.46 -9.58 14.57
C MET A 90 10.29 -8.86 13.88
N MET A 91 9.08 -9.43 13.91
CA MET A 91 7.87 -8.76 13.42
C MET A 91 7.56 -7.49 14.21
N LEU A 92 7.60 -7.56 15.56
CA LEU A 92 7.37 -6.38 16.39
C LEU A 92 8.42 -5.29 16.16
N GLY A 93 9.70 -5.66 16.11
CA GLY A 93 10.79 -4.72 15.81
C GLY A 93 10.67 -4.13 14.40
N GLY A 94 10.37 -4.97 13.41
CA GLY A 94 10.17 -4.59 12.02
C GLY A 94 9.00 -3.64 11.84
N ILE A 95 7.88 -3.87 12.52
CA ILE A 95 6.72 -2.96 12.50
C ILE A 95 7.10 -1.61 13.13
N LEU A 96 7.77 -1.61 14.27
CA LEU A 96 8.16 -0.37 14.95
C LEU A 96 9.09 0.47 14.08
N VAL A 97 10.17 -0.14 13.55
CA VAL A 97 11.11 0.54 12.65
C VAL A 97 10.40 0.94 11.36
N GLY A 98 9.55 0.07 10.82
CA GLY A 98 8.77 0.31 9.61
C GLY A 98 7.83 1.51 9.74
N LEU A 99 7.16 1.69 10.88
CA LEU A 99 6.32 2.86 11.13
C LEU A 99 7.14 4.16 11.18
N LEU A 100 8.34 4.11 11.77
CA LEU A 100 9.25 5.27 11.79
C LEU A 100 9.73 5.62 10.39
N THR A 101 10.17 4.64 9.60
CA THR A 101 10.65 4.88 8.24
C THR A 101 9.52 5.31 7.30
N VAL A 102 8.31 4.78 7.48
CA VAL A 102 7.10 5.24 6.78
C VAL A 102 6.78 6.69 7.11
N ALA A 103 6.90 7.11 8.37
CA ALA A 103 6.65 8.51 8.75
C ALA A 103 7.62 9.48 8.04
N VAL A 104 8.91 9.12 8.01
CA VAL A 104 9.93 9.90 7.29
C VAL A 104 9.67 9.89 5.78
N GLY A 105 9.38 8.73 5.20
CA GLY A 105 9.07 8.59 3.78
C GLY A 105 7.80 9.34 3.37
N TYR A 106 6.78 9.38 4.24
CA TYR A 106 5.58 10.18 4.02
C TYR A 106 5.88 11.68 4.03
N ALA A 107 6.69 12.15 4.99
CA ALA A 107 7.12 13.55 5.03
C ALA A 107 7.90 13.93 3.75
N PHE A 108 8.80 13.06 3.31
CA PHE A 108 9.51 13.24 2.04
C PHE A 108 8.54 13.27 0.84
N ALA A 109 7.55 12.36 0.79
CA ALA A 109 6.57 12.32 -0.29
C ALA A 109 5.75 13.61 -0.39
N VAL A 110 5.38 14.20 0.74
CA VAL A 110 4.69 15.50 0.79
C VAL A 110 5.57 16.62 0.23
N VAL A 111 6.86 16.65 0.58
CA VAL A 111 7.81 17.65 0.07
C VAL A 111 8.06 17.47 -1.42
N ALA A 112 8.37 16.25 -1.86
CA ALA A 112 8.66 15.92 -3.26
C ALA A 112 7.46 16.23 -4.18
N ASN A 113 6.23 16.00 -3.71
CA ASN A 113 5.02 16.34 -4.45
C ASN A 113 4.88 17.85 -4.75
N ARG A 114 5.54 18.73 -4.00
CA ARG A 114 5.54 20.17 -4.27
C ARG A 114 6.50 20.57 -5.40
N TRP A 115 7.45 19.69 -5.75
CA TRP A 115 8.50 19.97 -6.73
C TRP A 115 8.32 19.16 -8.01
N VAL A 116 7.64 18.01 -7.93
CA VAL A 116 7.51 17.07 -9.05
C VAL A 116 6.02 16.79 -9.31
N ASP A 117 5.57 17.10 -10.51
CA ASP A 117 4.28 16.66 -11.03
C ASP A 117 4.48 15.49 -11.98
N LEU A 118 4.05 14.30 -11.56
CA LEU A 118 4.09 13.09 -12.36
C LEU A 118 2.91 13.09 -13.33
N PRO A 119 3.15 13.10 -14.66
CA PRO A 119 2.07 13.04 -15.62
C PRO A 119 1.40 11.67 -15.58
N LEU A 120 0.07 11.65 -15.74
CA LEU A 120 -0.65 10.42 -15.99
C LEU A 120 -0.27 9.86 -17.36
N ARG A 121 0.07 8.58 -17.39
CA ARG A 121 0.36 7.83 -18.62
C ARG A 121 -0.42 6.53 -18.61
N ASP A 122 -0.77 6.05 -19.80
CA ASP A 122 -1.26 4.70 -19.97
C ASP A 122 -0.23 3.69 -19.45
N SER A 123 -0.74 2.60 -18.90
CA SER A 123 0.05 1.45 -18.46
C SER A 123 -0.16 0.32 -19.46
N ALA A 124 0.87 -0.51 -19.66
CA ALA A 124 0.76 -1.68 -20.55
C ALA A 124 -0.38 -2.65 -20.16
N GLU A 125 -0.76 -2.67 -18.87
CA GLU A 125 -1.80 -3.56 -18.35
C GLU A 125 -3.22 -2.99 -18.40
N ALA A 126 -3.39 -1.67 -18.53
CA ALA A 126 -4.72 -1.04 -18.54
C ALA A 126 -4.65 0.39 -19.09
N SER A 127 -5.57 0.70 -20.02
CA SER A 127 -5.78 2.05 -20.53
C SER A 127 -6.39 2.96 -19.45
N LEU A 128 -6.12 4.26 -19.52
CA LEU A 128 -6.72 5.24 -18.61
C LEU A 128 -8.27 5.20 -18.64
N ALA A 129 -8.86 4.88 -19.79
CA ALA A 129 -10.31 4.75 -19.96
C ALA A 129 -10.90 3.55 -19.20
N GLU A 130 -10.25 2.38 -19.25
CA GLU A 130 -10.68 1.20 -18.49
C GLU A 130 -10.50 1.40 -16.99
N LEU A 131 -9.40 2.05 -16.59
CA LEU A 131 -9.14 2.42 -15.20
C LEU A 131 -10.22 3.36 -14.66
N GLU A 132 -10.66 4.32 -15.47
CA GLU A 132 -11.74 5.23 -15.09
C GLU A 132 -13.09 4.51 -14.95
N ALA A 133 -13.39 3.53 -15.82
CA ALA A 133 -14.59 2.72 -15.71
C ALA A 133 -14.62 1.88 -14.42
N VAL A 134 -13.50 1.24 -14.06
CA VAL A 134 -13.38 0.47 -12.81
C VAL A 134 -13.39 1.42 -11.59
N ALA A 135 -12.82 2.61 -11.71
CA ALA A 135 -12.84 3.64 -10.67
C ALA A 135 -14.24 4.18 -10.38
N ARG A 136 -15.07 4.36 -11.40
CA ARG A 136 -16.42 4.90 -11.27
C ARG A 136 -17.43 3.89 -10.71
N ARG A 137 -17.08 2.60 -10.60
CA ARG A 137 -17.94 1.61 -9.94
C ARG A 137 -18.32 2.06 -8.52
N PRO A 138 -19.63 2.05 -8.19
CA PRO A 138 -20.10 2.47 -6.87
C PRO A 138 -19.59 1.52 -5.79
N ALA A 139 -19.34 2.05 -4.59
CA ALA A 139 -18.80 1.26 -3.49
C ALA A 139 -19.71 0.10 -3.05
N SER A 140 -21.00 0.18 -3.37
CA SER A 140 -22.01 -0.86 -3.13
C SER A 140 -21.82 -2.12 -3.98
N GLU A 141 -21.06 -2.04 -5.07
CA GLU A 141 -20.73 -3.20 -5.93
C GLU A 141 -19.45 -3.93 -5.51
N LEU A 142 -18.72 -3.40 -4.52
CA LEU A 142 -17.48 -3.99 -4.06
C LEU A 142 -17.74 -4.98 -2.91
N PRO A 143 -16.98 -6.08 -2.81
CA PRO A 143 -17.09 -6.98 -1.69
C PRO A 143 -16.79 -6.24 -0.38
N PRO A 144 -17.46 -6.59 0.72
CA PRO A 144 -17.23 -5.96 2.01
C PRO A 144 -15.79 -6.18 2.47
N LEU A 145 -15.26 -5.26 3.28
CA LEU A 145 -13.84 -5.21 3.67
C LEU A 145 -13.31 -6.55 4.20
N TRP A 146 -14.11 -7.27 4.98
CA TRP A 146 -13.73 -8.57 5.56
C TRP A 146 -13.52 -9.65 4.48
N LEU A 147 -14.35 -9.67 3.43
CA LEU A 147 -14.19 -10.54 2.26
C LEU A 147 -12.98 -10.15 1.42
N ALA A 148 -12.72 -8.84 1.28
CA ALA A 148 -11.55 -8.33 0.58
C ALA A 148 -10.24 -8.61 1.35
N ALA A 149 -10.29 -8.67 2.67
CA ALA A 149 -9.16 -9.01 3.54
C ALA A 149 -8.94 -10.53 3.67
N MET A 150 -9.93 -11.35 3.31
CA MET A 150 -9.87 -12.81 3.47
C MET A 150 -8.67 -13.47 2.77
N PRO A 151 -8.33 -13.15 1.51
CA PRO A 151 -7.16 -13.72 0.84
C PRO A 151 -5.82 -13.45 1.54
N ILE A 152 -5.79 -12.43 2.41
CA ILE A 152 -4.63 -12.04 3.20
C ILE A 152 -4.68 -12.65 4.60
N ALA A 153 -5.82 -12.53 5.28
CA ALA A 153 -6.01 -13.01 6.64
C ALA A 153 -5.98 -14.55 6.72
N LEU A 154 -6.47 -15.24 5.68
CA LEU A 154 -6.55 -16.69 5.65
C LEU A 154 -5.16 -17.36 5.67
N PRO A 155 -4.19 -17.01 4.79
CA PRO A 155 -2.82 -17.53 4.91
C PRO A 155 -2.18 -17.24 6.27
N VAL A 156 -2.37 -16.03 6.82
CA VAL A 156 -1.79 -15.65 8.13
C VAL A 156 -2.35 -16.54 9.25
N ALA A 157 -3.66 -16.76 9.27
CA ALA A 157 -4.30 -17.63 10.26
C ALA A 157 -3.86 -19.10 10.12
N LEU A 158 -3.70 -19.58 8.89
CA LEU A 158 -3.25 -20.96 8.61
C LEU A 158 -1.78 -21.21 8.96
N ILE A 159 -0.94 -20.16 9.01
CA ILE A 159 0.47 -20.26 9.42
C ILE A 159 0.61 -20.12 10.95
N ALA A 160 -0.29 -19.37 11.59
CA ALA A 160 -0.23 -19.05 13.01
C ALA A 160 -0.92 -20.09 13.93
N GLY A 161 -1.69 -21.03 13.36
CA GLY A 161 -2.30 -22.17 14.06
C GLY A 161 -1.70 -23.49 13.63
#